data_AF-A0A4Q0VAW8-F1
#
_entry.id   AF-A0A4Q0VAW8-F1
#
_cell.length_a   1.000
_cell.length_b   1.000
_cell.length_c   1.000
_cell.angle_alpha   90.00
_cell.angle_beta   90.00
_cell.angle_gamma   90.00
#
_symmetry.space_group_name_H-M   'P 1'
#
loop_
_entity.id
_entity.type
_entity.pdbx_description
1 polymer ?
#
loop_
_entity_poly.entity_id
_entity_poly.type
_entity_poly.pdbx_seq_one_letter_code
_entity_poly.pdbx_strand_id
1 'polypeptide(L)'
;MMSKFLVKTFVKNYKNIDDTKVRNSYGFLGSMVGILSNTILFIVKIVVGILSNSISVTADAFNNLSDVASSVITLIGFKLSSKPADKEHPFGHGRIEYISALIVSFMVILVGLEFVKTSYNRIVNPVDINFQIIPFILIVLSIFTKVWLSRFNKYIGDSINSSALQASSFDALSDVITSSCVALSLILSMWISFPIDGYIGIVISLFIIYSGYTLIKETLSPLLGEAADPQLVKDITEETLKYPYIGGVHDLIVHNYGPGRCIASIHAEVPDNISIVDIHEIIDKAEKEISEKLNLELVIHMDPINTDNKEINSIQKEVKEILLKYPTIKSFHDFRVVGSGEFKSLIFDIVIDYSVPFTDELHKNLKDNISKDIKKIHPSYNTIITIDRDFTHI
;
A
#
# COMPACT_ATOMS: atom_id res chain seq x y z
N MET A 1 21.68 14.27 -8.05
CA MET A 1 22.27 15.62 -8.22
C MET A 1 21.24 16.62 -8.74
N MET A 2 20.56 16.37 -9.86
CA MET A 2 19.46 17.25 -10.34
C MET A 2 18.12 17.04 -9.60
N SER A 3 17.70 15.80 -9.35
CA SER A 3 16.43 15.50 -8.65
C SER A 3 16.35 16.15 -7.26
N LYS A 4 17.44 16.02 -6.50
CA LYS A 4 17.58 16.65 -5.18
C LYS A 4 17.59 18.18 -5.27
N PHE A 5 18.14 18.76 -6.34
CA PHE A 5 18.15 20.20 -6.55
C PHE A 5 16.74 20.73 -6.82
N LEU A 6 15.96 20.08 -7.70
CA LEU A 6 14.58 20.45 -7.96
C LEU A 6 13.72 20.39 -6.68
N VAL A 7 13.85 19.31 -5.92
CA VAL A 7 13.14 19.17 -4.64
C VAL A 7 13.52 20.29 -3.67
N LYS A 8 14.82 20.57 -3.48
CA LYS A 8 15.28 21.66 -2.59
C LYS A 8 14.80 23.04 -3.02
N THR A 9 14.61 23.25 -4.32
CA THR A 9 14.27 24.55 -4.89
C THR A 9 12.77 24.81 -4.83
N PHE A 10 11.96 23.78 -5.14
CA PHE A 10 10.51 23.93 -5.31
C PHE A 10 9.69 23.41 -4.14
N VAL A 11 10.25 22.57 -3.26
CA VAL A 11 9.55 22.09 -2.06
C VAL A 11 10.07 22.80 -0.81
N LYS A 12 9.18 23.57 -0.17
CA LYS A 12 9.46 24.19 1.13
C LYS A 12 9.51 23.13 2.22
N ASN A 13 10.43 23.25 3.16
CA ASN A 13 10.62 22.30 4.27
C ASN A 13 10.77 20.85 3.81
N TYR A 14 11.43 20.61 2.67
CA TYR A 14 11.54 19.30 2.01
C TYR A 14 12.05 18.14 2.89
N LYS A 15 12.63 18.41 4.06
CA LYS A 15 13.06 17.36 5.01
C LYS A 15 11.90 16.76 5.82
N ASN A 16 10.81 17.51 6.03
CA ASN A 16 9.68 17.08 6.84
C ASN A 16 8.63 16.40 5.96
N ILE A 17 8.94 15.20 5.46
CA ILE A 17 8.08 14.47 4.52
C ILE A 17 6.81 13.91 5.17
N ASP A 18 6.79 13.80 6.50
CA ASP A 18 5.65 13.34 7.29
C ASP A 18 4.53 14.38 7.32
N ASP A 19 4.87 15.67 7.12
CA ASP A 19 3.90 16.73 6.94
C ASP A 19 3.15 16.55 5.61
N THR A 20 1.82 16.43 5.70
CA THR A 20 0.95 16.19 4.54
C THR A 20 1.10 17.26 3.45
N LYS A 21 1.36 18.53 3.78
CA LYS A 21 1.53 19.62 2.81
C LYS A 21 2.86 19.49 2.08
N VAL A 22 3.92 19.12 2.78
CA VAL A 22 5.24 18.87 2.18
C VAL A 22 5.14 17.66 1.25
N ARG A 23 4.53 16.56 1.72
CA ARG A 23 4.28 15.35 0.93
C ARG A 23 3.52 15.66 -0.37
N ASN A 24 2.43 16.41 -0.29
CA ASN A 24 1.66 16.79 -1.48
C ASN A 24 2.46 17.67 -2.44
N SER A 25 3.34 18.53 -1.92
CA SER A 25 4.23 19.36 -2.75
C SER A 25 5.24 18.52 -3.55
N TYR A 26 5.74 17.42 -2.97
CA TYR A 26 6.54 16.42 -3.71
C TYR A 26 5.72 15.80 -4.84
N GLY A 27 4.48 15.37 -4.56
CA GLY A 27 3.55 14.83 -5.54
C GLY A 27 3.32 15.78 -6.72
N PHE A 28 2.95 17.02 -6.43
CA PHE A 28 2.72 18.06 -7.45
C PHE A 28 3.98 18.36 -8.28
N LEU A 29 5.15 18.43 -7.65
CA LEU A 29 6.41 18.64 -8.36
C LEU A 29 6.70 17.47 -9.32
N GLY A 30 6.55 16.24 -8.84
CA GLY A 30 6.72 15.01 -9.63
C GLY A 30 5.86 15.04 -10.89
N SER A 31 4.56 15.25 -10.71
CA SER A 31 3.61 15.29 -11.82
C SER A 31 3.86 16.47 -12.77
N MET A 32 4.17 17.66 -12.27
CA MET A 32 4.44 18.82 -13.12
C MET A 32 5.68 18.63 -13.99
N VAL A 33 6.76 18.08 -13.42
CA VAL A 33 7.97 17.75 -14.18
C VAL A 33 7.67 16.70 -15.24
N GLY A 34 6.85 15.68 -14.93
CA GLY A 34 6.37 14.70 -15.90
C GLY A 34 5.59 15.33 -17.06
N ILE A 35 4.60 16.16 -16.75
CA ILE A 35 3.80 16.89 -17.75
C ILE A 35 4.69 17.72 -18.66
N LEU A 36 5.57 18.55 -18.08
CA LEU A 36 6.44 19.44 -18.87
C LEU A 36 7.42 18.65 -19.74
N SER A 37 8.07 17.62 -19.18
CA SER A 37 9.05 16.80 -19.92
C SER A 37 8.41 16.07 -21.09
N ASN A 38 7.26 15.42 -20.86
CA ASN A 38 6.56 14.67 -21.90
C ASN A 38 5.93 15.61 -22.95
N THR A 39 5.44 16.78 -22.55
CA THR A 39 4.92 17.79 -23.50
C THR A 39 6.02 18.31 -24.42
N ILE A 40 7.21 18.59 -23.88
CA ILE A 40 8.36 19.02 -24.68
C ILE A 40 8.76 17.92 -25.67
N LEU A 41 8.87 16.67 -25.22
CA LEU A 41 9.18 15.54 -26.10
C LEU A 41 8.13 15.36 -27.20
N PHE A 42 6.84 15.45 -26.86
CA PHE A 42 5.75 15.38 -27.81
C PHE A 42 5.86 16.46 -28.89
N ILE A 43 6.02 17.73 -28.50
CA ILE A 43 6.11 18.86 -29.45
C ILE A 43 7.33 18.69 -30.37
N VAL A 44 8.50 18.34 -29.82
CA VAL A 44 9.70 18.15 -30.64
C VAL A 44 9.52 16.99 -31.61
N LYS A 45 9.01 15.84 -31.14
CA LYS A 45 8.80 14.65 -31.98
C LYS A 45 7.74 14.87 -33.05
N ILE A 46 6.61 15.51 -32.75
CA ILE A 46 5.57 15.73 -33.76
C ILE A 46 6.06 16.67 -34.86
N VAL A 47 6.78 17.74 -34.52
CA VAL A 47 7.34 18.68 -35.49
C VAL A 47 8.39 17.99 -36.37
N VAL A 48 9.34 17.26 -35.75
CA VAL A 48 10.38 16.54 -36.51
C VAL A 48 9.77 15.41 -37.35
N GLY A 49 8.79 14.68 -36.81
CA GLY A 49 8.10 13.60 -37.50
C GLY A 49 7.40 14.08 -38.78
N ILE A 50 6.70 15.22 -38.71
CA ILE A 50 6.04 15.84 -39.88
C ILE A 50 7.10 16.34 -40.88
N LEU A 51 8.11 17.08 -40.43
CA LEU A 51 9.13 17.64 -41.32
C LEU A 51 9.97 16.56 -42.03
N SER A 52 10.19 15.42 -41.38
CA SER A 52 10.93 14.28 -41.93
C SER A 52 10.05 13.25 -42.66
N ASN A 53 8.73 13.45 -42.69
CA ASN A 53 7.73 12.46 -43.12
C ASN A 53 7.92 11.09 -42.44
N SER A 54 8.38 11.09 -41.18
CA SER A 54 8.64 9.88 -40.43
C SER A 54 7.41 9.45 -39.63
N ILE A 55 6.72 8.43 -40.14
CA ILE A 55 5.57 7.81 -39.46
C ILE A 55 6.00 7.25 -38.10
N SER A 56 7.19 6.67 -38.00
CA SER A 56 7.70 6.09 -36.75
C SER A 56 7.90 7.13 -35.65
N VAL A 57 8.47 8.30 -35.97
CA VAL A 57 8.66 9.39 -34.99
C VAL A 57 7.33 10.02 -34.61
N THR A 58 6.43 10.17 -35.58
CA THR A 58 5.09 10.71 -35.35
C THR A 58 4.30 9.81 -34.40
N ALA A 59 4.34 8.48 -34.61
CA ALA A 59 3.71 7.52 -33.71
C ALA A 59 4.31 7.56 -32.30
N ASP A 60 5.64 7.65 -32.19
CA ASP A 60 6.34 7.78 -30.91
C ASP A 60 6.04 9.11 -30.18
N ALA A 61 5.68 10.17 -30.91
CA ALA A 61 5.19 11.40 -30.30
C ALA A 61 3.88 11.16 -29.54
N PHE A 62 2.93 10.41 -30.12
CA PHE A 62 1.64 10.12 -29.47
C PHE A 62 1.79 9.30 -28.18
N ASN A 63 2.84 8.48 -28.05
CA ASN A 63 3.16 7.85 -26.76
C ASN A 63 3.45 8.94 -25.71
N ASN A 64 4.27 9.94 -26.03
CA ASN A 64 4.52 11.05 -25.10
C ASN A 64 3.29 11.90 -24.81
N LEU A 65 2.32 11.97 -25.70
CA LEU A 65 1.02 12.56 -25.39
C LEU A 65 0.22 11.72 -24.38
N SER A 66 0.24 10.38 -24.50
CA SER A 66 -0.33 9.47 -23.51
C SER A 66 0.33 9.67 -22.13
N ASP A 67 1.65 9.84 -22.09
CA ASP A 67 2.40 10.05 -20.85
C ASP A 67 2.08 11.41 -20.19
N VAL A 68 1.78 12.44 -21.00
CA VAL A 68 1.23 13.70 -20.49
C VAL A 68 -0.12 13.40 -19.81
N ALA A 69 -0.98 12.62 -20.43
CA ALA A 69 -2.27 12.24 -19.86
C ALA A 69 -2.10 11.47 -18.53
N SER A 70 -1.22 10.47 -18.48
CA SER A 70 -0.87 9.74 -17.26
C SER A 70 -0.35 10.68 -16.15
N SER A 71 0.52 11.63 -16.51
CA SER A 71 1.06 12.60 -15.56
C SER A 71 0.00 13.59 -15.04
N VAL A 72 -0.98 13.96 -15.89
CA VAL A 72 -2.14 14.76 -15.49
C VAL A 72 -3.06 13.97 -14.56
N ILE A 73 -3.28 12.68 -14.83
CA ILE A 73 -4.05 11.80 -13.94
C ILE A 73 -3.37 11.73 -12.57
N THR A 74 -2.06 11.53 -12.51
CA THR A 74 -1.29 11.56 -11.26
C THR A 74 -1.43 12.91 -10.54
N LEU A 75 -1.34 14.04 -11.27
CA LEU A 75 -1.50 15.38 -10.70
C LEU A 75 -2.89 15.59 -10.08
N ILE A 76 -3.94 15.21 -10.81
CA ILE A 76 -5.33 15.27 -10.36
C ILE A 76 -5.51 14.32 -9.16
N GLY A 77 -4.91 13.14 -9.20
CA GLY A 77 -4.89 12.16 -8.13
C GLY A 77 -4.39 12.76 -6.82
N PHE A 78 -3.23 13.42 -6.83
CA PHE A 78 -2.71 14.14 -5.66
C PHE A 78 -3.62 15.28 -5.22
N LYS A 79 -4.16 16.06 -6.17
CA LYS A 79 -5.05 17.17 -5.85
C LYS A 79 -6.30 16.67 -5.13
N LEU A 80 -6.93 15.62 -5.64
CA LEU A 80 -8.15 15.04 -5.08
C LEU A 80 -7.87 14.26 -3.79
N SER A 81 -6.76 13.52 -3.69
CA SER A 81 -6.39 12.79 -2.47
C SER A 81 -6.00 13.72 -1.31
N SER A 82 -5.53 14.93 -1.63
CA SER A 82 -5.25 15.97 -0.63
C SER A 82 -6.50 16.64 -0.07
N LYS A 83 -7.68 16.41 -0.65
CA LYS A 83 -8.93 17.00 -0.18
C LYS A 83 -9.25 16.51 1.24
N PRO A 84 -9.66 17.40 2.16
CA PRO A 84 -10.06 17.02 3.52
C PRO A 84 -11.32 16.13 3.49
N ALA A 85 -11.68 15.60 4.66
CA ALA A 85 -12.95 14.91 4.87
C ALA A 85 -14.14 15.81 4.52
N ASP A 86 -15.20 15.21 3.97
CA ASP A 86 -16.47 15.86 3.73
C ASP A 86 -17.65 14.92 4.05
N LYS A 87 -18.87 15.39 3.80
CA LYS A 87 -20.10 14.64 4.13
C LYS A 87 -20.19 13.29 3.42
N GLU A 88 -19.68 13.19 2.20
CA GLU A 88 -19.72 11.95 1.42
C GLU A 88 -18.55 11.03 1.78
N HIS A 89 -17.42 11.61 2.18
CA HIS A 89 -16.19 10.92 2.52
C HIS A 89 -15.67 11.38 3.89
N PRO A 90 -16.25 10.90 5.01
CA PRO A 90 -15.92 11.36 6.36
C PRO A 90 -14.49 11.03 6.78
N PHE A 91 -13.86 10.02 6.17
CA PHE A 91 -12.45 9.66 6.40
C PHE A 91 -11.48 10.28 5.38
N GLY A 92 -11.99 11.19 4.54
CA GLY A 92 -11.21 11.87 3.51
C GLY A 92 -11.05 11.09 2.20
N HIS A 93 -10.22 11.64 1.32
CA HIS A 93 -10.11 11.23 -0.07
C HIS A 93 -8.78 10.52 -0.40
N GLY A 94 -7.98 10.15 0.62
CA GLY A 94 -6.59 9.71 0.45
C GLY A 94 -6.43 8.54 -0.54
N ARG A 95 -7.35 7.57 -0.52
CA ARG A 95 -7.33 6.40 -1.44
C ARG A 95 -7.44 6.76 -2.93
N ILE A 96 -7.85 7.99 -3.29
CA ILE A 96 -7.84 8.45 -4.70
C ILE A 96 -6.42 8.38 -5.29
N GLU A 97 -5.38 8.52 -4.48
CA GLU A 97 -4.00 8.35 -4.96
C GLU A 97 -3.76 6.93 -5.49
N TYR A 98 -4.23 5.90 -4.77
CA TYR A 98 -4.14 4.50 -5.21
C TYR A 98 -5.00 4.24 -6.45
N ILE A 99 -6.20 4.82 -6.52
CA ILE A 99 -7.06 4.73 -7.72
C ILE A 99 -6.36 5.35 -8.93
N SER A 100 -5.69 6.48 -8.75
CA SER A 100 -4.93 7.15 -9.82
C SER A 100 -3.75 6.30 -10.28
N ALA A 101 -3.03 5.68 -9.33
CA ALA A 101 -1.96 4.73 -9.63
C ALA A 101 -2.48 3.50 -10.40
N LEU A 102 -3.66 3.01 -10.04
CA LEU A 102 -4.32 1.89 -10.71
C LEU A 102 -4.69 2.25 -12.16
N ILE A 103 -5.25 3.44 -12.40
CA ILE A 103 -5.55 3.95 -13.74
C ILE A 103 -4.27 4.02 -14.60
N VAL A 104 -3.19 4.60 -14.06
CA VAL A 104 -1.90 4.67 -14.78
C VAL A 104 -1.36 3.27 -15.08
N SER A 105 -1.45 2.34 -14.13
CA SER A 105 -1.01 0.95 -14.33
C SER A 105 -1.81 0.25 -15.44
N PHE A 106 -3.12 0.50 -15.54
CA PHE A 106 -3.92 0.03 -16.68
C PHE A 106 -3.48 0.63 -18.00
N MET A 107 -3.15 1.93 -18.04
CA MET A 107 -2.63 2.57 -19.26
C MET A 107 -1.31 1.92 -19.71
N VAL A 108 -0.40 1.60 -18.78
CA VAL A 108 0.85 0.87 -19.09
C VAL A 108 0.55 -0.49 -19.72
N ILE A 109 -0.41 -1.25 -19.20
CA ILE A 109 -0.81 -2.54 -19.79
C ILE A 109 -1.39 -2.35 -21.19
N LEU A 110 -2.25 -1.34 -21.40
CA LEU A 110 -2.81 -1.03 -22.72
C LEU A 110 -1.72 -0.71 -23.74
N VAL A 111 -0.72 0.08 -23.36
CA VAL A 111 0.46 0.36 -24.18
C VAL A 111 1.22 -0.94 -24.48
N GLY A 112 1.44 -1.79 -23.48
CA GLY A 112 2.05 -3.11 -23.66
C GLY A 112 1.32 -3.98 -24.68
N LEU A 113 -0.03 -4.06 -24.59
CA LEU A 113 -0.87 -4.83 -25.51
C LEU A 113 -0.84 -4.26 -26.94
N GLU A 114 -0.89 -2.94 -27.10
CA GLU A 114 -0.77 -2.32 -28.42
C GLU A 114 0.64 -2.57 -29.01
N PHE A 115 1.66 -2.63 -28.17
CA PHE A 115 3.02 -2.97 -28.60
C PHE A 115 3.14 -4.45 -29.00
N VAL A 116 2.46 -5.40 -28.34
CA VAL A 116 2.34 -6.80 -28.80
C VAL A 116 1.75 -6.82 -30.21
N LYS A 117 0.60 -6.15 -30.40
CA LYS A 117 -0.12 -6.13 -31.67
C LYS A 117 0.73 -5.53 -32.78
N THR A 118 1.40 -4.41 -32.51
CA THR A 118 2.31 -3.74 -33.46
C THR A 118 3.48 -4.63 -33.81
N SER A 119 4.12 -5.26 -32.81
CA SER A 119 5.27 -6.15 -32.99
C SER A 119 4.90 -7.40 -33.79
N TYR A 120 3.75 -8.01 -33.50
CA TYR A 120 3.21 -9.13 -34.26
C TYR A 120 2.93 -8.76 -35.72
N ASN A 121 2.35 -7.57 -35.96
CA ASN A 121 2.12 -7.10 -37.32
C ASN A 121 3.44 -6.94 -38.09
N ARG A 122 4.52 -6.45 -37.47
CA ARG A 122 5.84 -6.37 -38.12
C ARG A 122 6.44 -7.73 -38.50
N ILE A 123 6.10 -8.80 -37.76
CA ILE A 123 6.52 -10.16 -38.12
C ILE A 123 5.75 -10.66 -39.35
N VAL A 124 4.43 -10.43 -39.39
CA VAL A 124 3.56 -10.93 -40.46
C VAL A 124 3.67 -10.09 -41.74
N ASN A 125 3.83 -8.78 -41.60
CA ASN A 125 3.98 -7.81 -42.68
C ASN A 125 5.27 -7.02 -42.47
N PRO A 126 6.44 -7.56 -42.89
CA PRO A 126 7.70 -6.84 -42.81
C PRO A 126 7.63 -5.54 -43.62
N VAL A 127 7.97 -4.43 -42.98
CA VAL A 127 8.06 -3.11 -43.63
C VAL A 127 9.52 -2.71 -43.66
N ASP A 128 10.01 -2.28 -44.82
CA ASP A 128 11.37 -1.75 -44.93
C ASP A 128 11.52 -0.50 -44.07
N ILE A 129 12.38 -0.59 -43.05
CA ILE A 129 12.67 0.54 -42.18
C ILE A 129 13.81 1.33 -42.80
N ASN A 130 13.47 2.41 -43.49
CA ASN A 130 14.46 3.35 -43.98
C ASN A 130 15.10 4.09 -42.79
N PHE A 131 16.37 3.78 -42.53
CA PHE A 131 17.12 4.45 -41.49
C PHE A 131 17.26 5.94 -41.81
N GLN A 132 16.79 6.80 -40.91
CA GLN A 132 16.96 8.23 -40.99
C GLN A 132 17.68 8.72 -39.74
N ILE A 133 18.80 9.43 -39.94
CA ILE A 133 19.69 9.81 -38.83
C ILE A 133 19.03 10.78 -37.84
N ILE A 134 18.18 11.68 -38.33
CA ILE A 134 17.47 12.68 -37.49
C ILE A 134 16.48 11.99 -36.53
N PRO A 135 15.52 11.18 -37.01
CA PRO A 135 14.70 10.29 -36.18
C PRO A 135 15.48 9.47 -35.15
N PHE A 136 16.59 8.86 -35.56
CA PHE A 136 17.38 8.02 -34.67
C PHE A 136 17.99 8.82 -33.51
N ILE A 137 18.61 9.99 -33.80
CA ILE A 137 19.14 10.88 -32.76
C ILE A 137 18.04 11.32 -31.79
N LEU A 138 16.84 11.59 -32.30
CA LEU A 138 15.72 12.02 -31.47
C LEU A 138 15.22 10.91 -30.53
N ILE A 139 15.17 9.65 -31.00
CA ILE A 139 14.86 8.49 -30.14
C ILE A 139 15.91 8.36 -29.04
N VAL A 140 17.20 8.48 -29.36
CA VAL A 140 18.29 8.42 -28.38
C VAL A 140 18.16 9.52 -27.33
N LEU A 141 17.89 10.77 -27.74
CA LEU A 141 17.68 11.87 -26.80
C LEU A 141 16.45 11.65 -25.90
N SER A 142 15.40 11.05 -26.46
CA SER A 142 14.18 10.70 -25.72
C SER A 142 14.46 9.64 -24.67
N ILE A 143 15.25 8.62 -24.99
CA ILE A 143 15.70 7.59 -24.04
C ILE A 143 16.42 8.25 -22.86
N PHE A 144 17.38 9.15 -23.09
CA PHE A 144 18.09 9.83 -21.99
C PHE A 144 17.14 10.65 -21.11
N THR A 145 16.21 11.37 -21.72
CA THR A 145 15.21 12.16 -21.01
C THR A 145 14.31 11.27 -20.15
N LYS A 146 13.85 10.13 -20.70
CA LYS A 146 13.00 9.16 -20.01
C LYS A 146 13.72 8.40 -18.90
N VAL A 147 15.00 8.05 -19.08
CA VAL A 147 15.84 7.47 -18.01
C VAL A 147 15.94 8.45 -16.84
N TRP A 148 16.17 9.74 -17.12
CA TRP A 148 16.21 10.77 -16.09
C TRP A 148 14.84 10.91 -15.40
N LEU A 149 13.75 11.00 -16.17
CA LEU A 149 12.40 11.16 -15.65
C LEU A 149 11.98 9.96 -14.77
N SER A 150 12.26 8.74 -15.21
CA SER A 150 12.02 7.52 -14.43
C SER A 150 12.76 7.56 -13.10
N ARG A 151 14.06 7.86 -13.10
CA ARG A 151 14.84 7.99 -11.86
C ARG A 151 14.36 9.12 -10.95
N PHE A 152 13.87 10.22 -11.53
CA PHE A 152 13.30 11.34 -10.80
C PHE A 152 11.99 10.95 -10.10
N ASN A 153 11.06 10.36 -10.84
CA ASN A 153 9.79 9.88 -10.30
C ASN A 153 9.99 8.78 -9.26
N LYS A 154 10.93 7.85 -9.48
CA LYS A 154 11.30 6.84 -8.47
C LYS A 154 11.80 7.48 -7.19
N TYR A 155 12.73 8.43 -7.30
CA TYR A 155 13.27 9.13 -6.13
C TYR A 155 12.17 9.84 -5.32
N ILE A 156 11.27 10.56 -5.98
CA ILE A 156 10.17 11.24 -5.29
C ILE A 156 9.16 10.21 -4.74
N GLY A 157 8.75 9.24 -5.55
CA GLY A 157 7.82 8.18 -5.17
C GLY A 157 8.26 7.42 -3.92
N ASP A 158 9.53 6.99 -3.89
CA ASP A 158 10.12 6.30 -2.73
C ASP A 158 10.29 7.23 -1.52
N SER A 159 10.51 8.55 -1.74
CA SER A 159 10.64 9.51 -0.63
C SER A 159 9.32 9.78 0.10
N ILE A 160 8.17 9.60 -0.56
CA ILE A 160 6.84 9.88 0.02
C ILE A 160 5.90 8.68 0.01
N ASN A 161 6.45 7.47 -0.23
CA ASN A 161 5.72 6.22 -0.41
C ASN A 161 4.49 6.38 -1.31
N SER A 162 4.68 6.96 -2.50
CA SER A 162 3.60 7.23 -3.45
C SER A 162 3.56 6.20 -4.57
N SER A 163 2.54 5.35 -4.54
CA SER A 163 2.28 4.37 -5.60
C SER A 163 2.01 5.05 -6.95
N ALA A 164 1.41 6.24 -6.96
CA ALA A 164 1.11 6.95 -8.20
C ALA A 164 2.38 7.43 -8.92
N LEU A 165 3.38 7.92 -8.18
CA LEU A 165 4.67 8.31 -8.75
C LEU A 165 5.55 7.09 -9.07
N GLN A 166 5.44 6.01 -8.31
CA GLN A 166 6.10 4.74 -8.66
C GLN A 166 5.55 4.19 -9.99
N ALA A 167 4.23 4.24 -10.19
CA ALA A 167 3.62 3.91 -11.48
C ALA A 167 4.12 4.83 -12.60
N SER A 168 4.17 6.16 -12.40
CA SER A 168 4.73 7.11 -13.39
C SER A 168 6.23 6.92 -13.64
N SER A 169 6.98 6.42 -12.67
CA SER A 169 8.39 6.04 -12.85
C SER A 169 8.54 4.83 -13.75
N PHE A 170 7.67 3.84 -13.54
CA PHE A 170 7.68 2.60 -14.29
C PHE A 170 7.18 2.79 -15.73
N ASP A 171 6.17 3.63 -15.92
CA ASP A 171 5.70 4.10 -17.23
C ASP A 171 6.87 4.68 -18.05
N ALA A 172 7.59 5.65 -17.49
CA ALA A 172 8.77 6.22 -18.13
C ALA A 172 9.90 5.19 -18.38
N LEU A 173 10.05 4.16 -17.53
CA LEU A 173 10.99 3.07 -17.76
C LEU A 173 10.55 2.16 -18.91
N SER A 174 9.25 1.86 -19.01
CA SER A 174 8.69 1.08 -20.11
C SER A 174 8.98 1.76 -21.45
N ASP A 175 8.87 3.08 -21.52
CA ASP A 175 9.25 3.84 -22.72
C ASP A 175 10.73 3.76 -23.04
N VAL A 176 11.61 3.77 -22.04
CA VAL A 176 13.05 3.59 -22.24
C VAL A 176 13.30 2.24 -22.91
N ILE A 177 12.69 1.18 -22.40
CA ILE A 177 12.88 -0.18 -22.93
C ILE A 177 12.34 -0.23 -24.37
N THR A 178 11.10 0.20 -24.58
CA THR A 178 10.46 0.24 -25.90
C THR A 178 11.28 1.04 -26.92
N SER A 179 11.67 2.27 -26.57
CA SER A 179 12.44 3.17 -27.44
C SER A 179 13.84 2.63 -27.71
N SER A 180 14.50 2.04 -26.72
CA SER A 180 15.83 1.43 -26.89
C SER A 180 15.80 0.27 -27.86
N CYS A 181 14.70 -0.49 -27.85
CA CYS A 181 14.56 -1.62 -28.75
C CYS A 181 14.20 -1.19 -30.16
N VAL A 182 13.37 -0.15 -30.34
CA VAL A 182 13.20 0.51 -31.65
C VAL A 182 14.55 1.03 -32.17
N ALA A 183 15.35 1.69 -31.32
CA ALA A 183 16.67 2.18 -31.70
C ALA A 183 17.63 1.05 -32.10
N LEU A 184 17.66 -0.05 -31.32
CA LEU A 184 18.50 -1.21 -31.61
C LEU A 184 18.06 -1.89 -32.92
N SER A 185 16.76 -2.04 -33.12
CA SER A 185 16.17 -2.57 -34.35
C SER A 185 16.54 -1.75 -35.58
N LEU A 186 16.54 -0.42 -35.49
CA LEU A 186 16.98 0.48 -36.56
C LEU A 186 18.46 0.31 -36.94
N ILE A 187 19.32 -0.03 -35.99
CA ILE A 187 20.73 -0.31 -36.25
C ILE A 187 20.88 -1.68 -36.91
N LEU A 188 20.21 -2.70 -36.36
CA LEU A 188 20.31 -4.08 -36.85
C LEU A 188 19.72 -4.24 -38.26
N SER A 189 18.70 -3.46 -38.62
CA SER A 189 18.12 -3.47 -39.97
C SER A 189 19.09 -2.99 -41.06
N MET A 190 20.22 -2.38 -40.71
CA MET A 190 21.29 -2.05 -41.67
C MET A 190 22.04 -3.28 -42.19
N TRP A 191 22.05 -4.38 -41.43
CA TRP A 191 22.83 -5.58 -41.75
C TRP A 191 21.99 -6.84 -41.90
N ILE A 192 20.73 -6.84 -41.41
CA ILE A 192 19.89 -8.02 -41.34
C ILE A 192 18.52 -7.73 -41.96
N SER A 193 18.14 -8.54 -42.97
CA SER A 193 16.85 -8.45 -43.68
C SER A 193 15.70 -9.19 -43.00
N PHE A 194 15.97 -9.85 -41.86
CA PHE A 194 14.98 -10.57 -41.06
C PHE A 194 14.26 -9.61 -40.10
N PRO A 195 12.93 -9.75 -39.86
CA PRO A 195 12.15 -8.85 -38.99
C PRO A 195 12.44 -9.10 -37.49
N ILE A 196 13.71 -8.95 -37.10
CA ILE A 196 14.20 -9.14 -35.72
C ILE A 196 13.47 -8.20 -34.75
N ASP A 197 13.08 -7.02 -35.21
CA ASP A 197 12.40 -6.00 -34.45
C ASP A 197 11.02 -6.43 -33.95
N GLY A 198 10.27 -7.18 -34.75
CA GLY A 198 8.99 -7.76 -34.34
C GLY A 198 9.15 -8.79 -33.22
N TYR A 199 10.14 -9.69 -33.29
CA TYR A 199 10.38 -10.70 -32.24
C TYR A 199 10.86 -10.07 -30.94
N ILE A 200 11.82 -9.15 -31.02
CA ILE A 200 12.31 -8.40 -29.86
C ILE A 200 11.15 -7.61 -29.22
N GLY A 201 10.32 -6.95 -30.03
CA GLY A 201 9.16 -6.21 -29.57
C GLY A 201 8.13 -7.06 -28.82
N ILE A 202 7.90 -8.32 -29.25
CA ILE A 202 7.04 -9.27 -28.50
C ILE A 202 7.62 -9.57 -27.12
N VAL A 203 8.91 -9.90 -27.02
CA VAL A 203 9.53 -10.23 -25.72
C VAL A 203 9.42 -9.06 -24.74
N ILE A 204 9.64 -7.84 -25.22
CA ILE A 204 9.57 -6.63 -24.40
C ILE A 204 8.15 -6.30 -23.98
N SER A 205 7.19 -6.38 -24.90
CA SER A 205 5.80 -6.10 -24.57
C SER A 205 5.28 -7.05 -23.50
N LEU A 206 5.69 -8.32 -23.49
CA LEU A 206 5.39 -9.25 -22.40
C LEU A 206 6.00 -8.79 -21.07
N PHE A 207 7.23 -8.27 -21.06
CA PHE A 207 7.85 -7.71 -19.86
C PHE A 207 7.12 -6.47 -19.35
N ILE A 208 6.67 -5.58 -20.25
CA ILE A 208 5.87 -4.40 -19.91
C ILE A 208 4.53 -4.81 -19.31
N ILE A 209 3.81 -5.77 -19.93
CA ILE A 209 2.53 -6.28 -19.43
C ILE A 209 2.70 -6.92 -18.05
N TYR A 210 3.70 -7.78 -17.87
CA TYR A 210 3.99 -8.41 -16.58
C TYR A 210 4.24 -7.37 -15.49
N SER A 211 5.00 -6.33 -15.82
CA SER A 211 5.31 -5.28 -14.85
C SER A 211 4.11 -4.38 -14.54
N GLY A 212 3.28 -4.07 -15.54
CA GLY A 212 1.99 -3.39 -15.34
C GLY A 212 1.05 -4.19 -14.45
N TYR A 213 1.02 -5.53 -14.61
CA TYR A 213 0.27 -6.42 -13.72
C TYR A 213 0.80 -6.39 -12.28
N THR A 214 2.12 -6.38 -12.10
CA THR A 214 2.74 -6.24 -10.77
C THR A 214 2.33 -4.93 -10.10
N LEU A 215 2.35 -3.80 -10.81
CA LEU A 215 1.87 -2.51 -10.28
C LEU A 215 0.39 -2.54 -9.89
N ILE A 216 -0.47 -3.20 -10.67
CA ILE A 216 -1.88 -3.39 -10.31
C ILE A 216 -1.99 -4.15 -8.99
N LYS A 217 -1.24 -5.25 -8.84
CA LYS A 217 -1.26 -6.05 -7.61
C LYS A 217 -0.81 -5.22 -6.39
N GLU A 218 0.27 -4.44 -6.55
CA GLU A 218 0.79 -3.56 -5.50
C GLU A 218 -0.20 -2.44 -5.13
N THR A 219 -0.91 -1.87 -6.11
CA THR A 219 -1.88 -0.79 -5.87
C THR A 219 -3.24 -1.28 -5.34
N LEU A 220 -3.61 -2.53 -5.59
CA LEU A 220 -4.84 -3.14 -5.07
C LEU A 220 -4.75 -3.47 -3.58
N SER A 221 -3.56 -3.85 -3.08
CA SER A 221 -3.39 -4.24 -1.67
C SER A 221 -3.85 -3.16 -0.69
N PRO A 222 -3.40 -1.88 -0.80
CA PRO A 222 -3.88 -0.80 0.06
C PRO A 222 -5.39 -0.50 -0.07
N LEU A 223 -6.00 -0.81 -1.22
CA LEU A 223 -7.43 -0.61 -1.46
C LEU A 223 -8.29 -1.68 -0.78
N LEU A 224 -7.79 -2.92 -0.68
CA LEU A 224 -8.49 -4.05 -0.08
C LEU A 224 -8.37 -4.08 1.45
N GLY A 225 -7.30 -3.50 2.01
CA GLY A 225 -7.01 -3.51 3.44
C GLY A 225 -5.69 -4.22 3.71
N GLU A 226 -4.60 -3.63 3.23
CA GLU A 226 -3.25 -4.08 3.53
C GLU A 226 -2.98 -4.06 5.04
N ALA A 227 -2.24 -5.06 5.53
CA ALA A 227 -1.81 -5.11 6.92
C ALA A 227 -1.00 -3.86 7.27
N ALA A 228 -1.17 -3.36 8.49
CA ALA A 228 -0.41 -2.20 8.95
C ALA A 228 1.07 -2.51 9.07
N ASP A 229 1.89 -1.46 8.96
CA ASP A 229 3.33 -1.54 9.21
C ASP A 229 3.58 -2.11 10.62
N PRO A 230 4.33 -3.22 10.76
CA PRO A 230 4.64 -3.80 12.06
C PRO A 230 5.27 -2.81 13.04
N GLN A 231 6.04 -1.82 12.54
CA GLN A 231 6.62 -0.80 13.39
C GLN A 231 5.53 0.13 13.97
N LEU A 232 4.54 0.52 13.15
CA LEU A 232 3.41 1.33 13.61
C LEU A 232 2.58 0.59 14.67
N VAL A 233 2.31 -0.70 14.45
CA VAL A 233 1.58 -1.55 15.41
C VAL A 233 2.32 -1.60 16.75
N LYS A 234 3.64 -1.79 16.70
CA LYS A 234 4.50 -1.82 17.88
C LYS A 234 4.49 -0.48 18.60
N ASP A 235 4.61 0.64 17.87
CA ASP A 235 4.61 1.98 18.44
C ASP A 235 3.28 2.29 19.13
N ILE A 236 2.13 1.96 18.53
CA ILE A 236 0.81 2.16 19.16
C ILE A 236 0.73 1.35 20.48
N THR A 237 1.11 0.08 20.43
CA THR A 237 1.10 -0.82 21.60
C THR A 237 2.00 -0.29 22.72
N GLU A 238 3.25 0.02 22.43
CA GLU A 238 4.23 0.47 23.43
C GLU A 238 3.89 1.87 23.99
N GLU A 239 3.35 2.78 23.19
CA GLU A 239 2.93 4.09 23.68
C GLU A 239 1.68 4.00 24.56
N THR A 240 0.73 3.12 24.23
CA THR A 240 -0.48 2.91 25.04
C THR A 240 -0.12 2.34 26.41
N LEU A 241 0.79 1.37 26.48
CA LEU A 241 1.24 0.74 27.74
C LEU A 241 2.02 1.67 28.68
N LYS A 242 2.40 2.88 28.25
CA LYS A 242 3.09 3.86 29.13
C LYS A 242 2.14 4.59 30.07
N TYR A 243 0.85 4.55 29.79
CA TYR A 243 -0.14 5.29 30.58
C TYR A 243 -0.50 4.54 31.87
N PRO A 244 -0.72 5.28 32.98
CA PRO A 244 -1.12 4.65 34.23
C PRO A 244 -2.39 3.81 34.08
N TYR A 245 -2.48 2.73 34.84
CA TYR A 245 -3.61 1.81 34.89
C TYR A 245 -3.90 1.00 33.63
N ILE A 246 -3.17 1.18 32.53
CA ILE A 246 -3.24 0.28 31.37
C ILE A 246 -2.34 -0.92 31.65
N GLY A 247 -2.94 -2.07 31.97
CA GLY A 247 -2.23 -3.31 32.32
C GLY A 247 -1.86 -4.18 31.11
N GLY A 248 -2.60 -4.01 30.02
CA GLY A 248 -2.49 -4.82 28.81
C GLY A 248 -3.24 -4.15 27.67
N VAL A 249 -2.93 -4.59 26.44
CA VAL A 249 -3.65 -4.15 25.24
C VAL A 249 -3.84 -5.32 24.29
N HIS A 250 -4.95 -5.32 23.56
CA HIS A 250 -5.33 -6.34 22.59
C HIS A 250 -6.23 -5.74 21.50
N ASP A 251 -6.60 -6.54 20.50
CA ASP A 251 -7.51 -6.18 19.41
C ASP A 251 -7.16 -4.87 18.69
N LEU A 252 -5.87 -4.64 18.47
CA LEU A 252 -5.42 -3.52 17.66
C LEU A 252 -5.83 -3.74 16.19
N ILE A 253 -6.70 -2.87 15.69
CA ILE A 253 -7.12 -2.82 14.30
C ILE A 253 -6.66 -1.50 13.72
N VAL A 254 -5.98 -1.54 12.57
CA VAL A 254 -5.51 -0.33 11.89
C VAL A 254 -6.08 -0.30 10.48
N HIS A 255 -6.79 0.78 10.16
CA HIS A 255 -7.37 1.05 8.86
C HIS A 255 -6.60 2.16 8.14
N ASN A 256 -6.15 1.88 6.92
CA ASN A 256 -5.51 2.85 6.04
C ASN A 256 -6.53 3.47 5.08
N TYR A 257 -6.71 4.80 5.12
CA TYR A 257 -7.60 5.57 4.23
C TYR A 257 -6.84 6.40 3.19
N GLY A 258 -5.60 6.00 2.91
CA GLY A 258 -4.68 6.62 1.98
C GLY A 258 -3.46 7.19 2.70
N PRO A 259 -2.47 7.66 1.95
CA PRO A 259 -1.21 8.11 2.51
C PRO A 259 -1.39 9.21 3.57
N GLY A 260 -0.78 8.98 4.74
CA GLY A 260 -0.83 9.89 5.89
C GLY A 260 -2.19 9.95 6.58
N ARG A 261 -3.07 8.97 6.38
CA ARG A 261 -4.39 8.87 7.02
C ARG A 261 -4.64 7.45 7.49
N CYS A 262 -4.34 7.21 8.75
CA CYS A 262 -4.62 5.96 9.42
C CYS A 262 -5.58 6.19 10.57
N ILE A 263 -6.47 5.23 10.79
CA ILE A 263 -7.35 5.16 11.96
C ILE A 263 -7.03 3.86 12.66
N ALA A 264 -6.83 3.90 13.96
CA ALA A 264 -6.56 2.74 14.78
C ALA A 264 -7.59 2.63 15.90
N SER A 265 -8.02 1.41 16.18
CA SER A 265 -8.77 1.08 17.40
C SER A 265 -8.03 0.02 18.18
N ILE A 266 -7.96 0.15 19.50
CA ILE A 266 -7.28 -0.82 20.38
C ILE A 266 -8.08 -1.00 21.67
N HIS A 267 -8.04 -2.19 22.25
CA HIS A 267 -8.58 -2.45 23.57
C HIS A 267 -7.47 -2.28 24.61
N ALA A 268 -7.78 -1.58 25.70
CA ALA A 268 -6.88 -1.37 26.82
C ALA A 268 -7.48 -1.95 28.10
N GLU A 269 -6.77 -2.90 28.70
CA GLU A 269 -7.15 -3.52 29.97
C GLU A 269 -6.94 -2.53 31.11
N VAL A 270 -8.03 -2.18 31.81
CA VAL A 270 -8.03 -1.21 32.92
C VAL A 270 -8.68 -1.79 34.18
N PRO A 271 -8.27 -1.42 35.41
CA PRO A 271 -8.89 -1.92 36.64
C PRO A 271 -10.37 -1.52 36.76
N ASP A 272 -11.22 -2.47 37.18
CA ASP A 272 -12.65 -2.24 37.43
C ASP A 272 -12.97 -1.48 38.73
N ASN A 273 -11.96 -1.22 39.56
CA ASN A 273 -12.08 -0.62 40.89
C ASN A 273 -11.78 0.90 40.93
N ILE A 274 -11.51 1.53 39.79
CA ILE A 274 -11.25 2.97 39.67
C ILE A 274 -12.50 3.67 39.10
N SER A 275 -12.66 4.96 39.41
CA SER A 275 -13.69 5.80 38.81
C SER A 275 -13.61 5.80 37.29
N ILE A 276 -14.73 5.55 36.62
CA ILE A 276 -14.85 5.60 35.15
C ILE A 276 -14.38 6.95 34.61
N VAL A 277 -14.65 8.04 35.32
CA VAL A 277 -14.24 9.40 34.92
C VAL A 277 -12.73 9.54 34.96
N ASP A 278 -12.08 9.04 36.02
CA ASP A 278 -10.64 9.19 36.20
C ASP A 278 -9.85 8.36 35.16
N ILE A 279 -10.34 7.16 34.84
CA ILE A 279 -9.75 6.34 33.76
C ILE A 279 -10.00 6.99 32.41
N HIS A 280 -11.21 7.48 32.15
CA HIS A 280 -11.53 8.14 30.88
C HIS A 280 -10.63 9.36 30.64
N GLU A 281 -10.29 10.14 31.66
CA GLU A 281 -9.32 11.24 31.52
C GLU A 281 -7.92 10.76 31.10
N ILE A 282 -7.49 9.58 31.56
CA ILE A 282 -6.20 8.99 31.17
C ILE A 282 -6.26 8.46 29.74
N ILE A 283 -7.37 7.83 29.36
CA ILE A 283 -7.60 7.30 28.02
C ILE A 283 -7.69 8.44 26.99
N ASP A 284 -8.49 9.48 27.24
CA ASP A 284 -8.57 10.67 26.38
C ASP A 284 -7.20 11.32 26.16
N LYS A 285 -6.40 11.38 27.24
CA LYS A 285 -5.04 11.90 27.16
C LYS A 285 -4.16 11.02 26.28
N ALA A 286 -4.23 9.69 26.46
CA ALA A 286 -3.50 8.72 25.66
C ALA A 286 -3.88 8.80 24.18
N GLU A 287 -5.17 8.79 23.87
CA GLU A 287 -5.69 8.93 22.51
C GLU A 287 -5.13 10.19 21.84
N LYS A 288 -5.21 11.34 22.51
CA LYS A 288 -4.76 12.62 21.95
C LYS A 288 -3.24 12.65 21.71
N GLU A 289 -2.44 12.33 22.72
CA GLU A 289 -0.97 12.42 22.63
C GLU A 289 -0.41 11.40 21.65
N ILE A 290 -0.96 10.18 21.59
CA ILE A 290 -0.54 9.15 20.64
C ILE A 290 -0.98 9.52 19.22
N SER A 291 -2.21 10.01 19.04
CA SER A 291 -2.73 10.48 17.74
C SER A 291 -1.87 11.60 17.16
N GLU A 292 -1.50 12.60 17.97
CA GLU A 292 -0.62 13.70 17.56
C GLU A 292 0.80 13.22 17.22
N LYS A 293 1.35 12.30 18.02
CA LYS A 293 2.72 11.78 17.87
C LYS A 293 2.88 10.88 16.64
N LEU A 294 1.92 9.99 16.39
CA LEU A 294 1.96 9.01 15.30
C LEU A 294 1.20 9.45 14.05
N ASN A 295 0.60 10.65 14.07
CA ASN A 295 -0.17 11.23 12.97
C ASN A 295 -1.27 10.28 12.45
N LEU A 296 -2.10 9.78 13.37
CA LEU A 296 -3.24 8.90 13.12
C LEU A 296 -4.39 9.26 14.06
N GLU A 297 -5.58 8.72 13.80
CA GLU A 297 -6.72 8.83 14.70
C GLU A 297 -6.81 7.55 15.53
N LEU A 298 -6.53 7.63 16.83
CA LEU A 298 -6.60 6.49 17.76
C LEU A 298 -7.88 6.54 18.58
N VAL A 299 -8.57 5.41 18.66
CA VAL A 299 -9.67 5.18 19.60
C VAL A 299 -9.30 4.02 20.51
N ILE A 300 -9.39 4.22 21.81
CA ILE A 300 -9.07 3.21 22.82
C ILE A 300 -10.38 2.78 23.49
N HIS A 301 -10.74 1.51 23.30
CA HIS A 301 -11.80 0.89 24.06
C HIS A 301 -11.28 0.51 25.45
N MET A 302 -11.97 0.95 26.50
CA MET A 302 -11.67 0.53 27.87
C MET A 302 -12.24 -0.87 28.12
N ASP A 303 -11.38 -1.82 28.49
CA ASP A 303 -11.77 -3.18 28.87
C ASP A 303 -11.53 -3.41 30.37
N PRO A 304 -12.57 -3.33 31.23
CA PRO A 304 -12.41 -3.44 32.66
C PRO A 304 -12.06 -4.87 33.11
N ILE A 305 -10.94 -5.01 33.81
CA ILE A 305 -10.47 -6.27 34.40
C ILE A 305 -10.56 -6.22 35.93
N ASN A 306 -11.07 -7.31 36.52
CA ASN A 306 -11.11 -7.46 37.97
C ASN A 306 -9.75 -7.93 38.49
N THR A 307 -8.95 -7.00 39.02
CA THR A 307 -7.60 -7.33 39.51
C THR A 307 -7.59 -7.88 40.94
N ASP A 308 -8.66 -7.64 41.72
CA ASP A 308 -8.65 -7.84 43.16
C ASP A 308 -9.12 -9.24 43.60
N ASN A 309 -9.86 -9.95 42.73
CA ASN A 309 -10.39 -11.26 43.06
C ASN A 309 -9.35 -12.38 42.84
N LYS A 310 -8.74 -12.83 43.93
CA LYS A 310 -7.77 -13.94 43.95
C LYS A 310 -8.28 -15.23 43.31
N GLU A 311 -9.58 -15.53 43.42
CA GLU A 311 -10.17 -16.71 42.80
C GLU A 311 -10.13 -16.59 41.27
N ILE A 312 -10.57 -15.46 40.73
CA ILE A 312 -10.58 -15.17 39.29
C ILE A 312 -9.15 -15.21 38.73
N ASN A 313 -8.21 -14.56 39.42
CA ASN A 313 -6.80 -14.55 39.00
C ASN A 313 -6.18 -15.96 38.99
N SER A 314 -6.54 -16.82 39.95
CA SER A 314 -6.07 -18.22 39.96
C SER A 314 -6.62 -18.99 38.76
N ILE A 315 -7.93 -18.89 38.52
CA ILE A 315 -8.60 -19.59 37.41
C ILE A 315 -8.06 -19.10 36.06
N GLN A 316 -7.88 -17.78 35.89
CA GLN A 316 -7.31 -17.21 34.67
C GLN A 316 -5.92 -17.76 34.38
N LYS A 317 -5.07 -17.91 35.42
CA LYS A 317 -3.73 -18.47 35.29
C LYS A 317 -3.77 -19.95 34.88
N GLU A 318 -4.67 -20.74 35.47
CA GLU A 318 -4.86 -22.14 35.11
C GLU A 318 -5.38 -22.31 33.67
N VAL A 319 -6.32 -21.46 33.25
CA VAL A 319 -6.79 -21.41 31.85
C VAL A 319 -5.63 -21.07 30.93
N LYS A 320 -4.81 -20.06 31.25
CA LYS A 320 -3.61 -19.71 30.48
C LYS A 320 -2.66 -20.91 30.33
N GLU A 321 -2.42 -21.67 31.39
CA GLU A 321 -1.58 -22.88 31.35
C GLU A 321 -2.17 -23.99 30.47
N ILE A 322 -3.51 -24.12 30.40
CA ILE A 322 -4.17 -25.04 29.47
C ILE A 322 -3.97 -24.55 28.03
N LEU A 323 -4.20 -23.27 27.77
CA LEU A 323 -4.11 -22.69 26.42
C LEU A 323 -2.69 -22.81 25.83
N LEU A 324 -1.64 -22.77 26.67
CA LEU A 324 -0.25 -23.02 26.24
C LEU A 324 -0.02 -24.40 25.61
N LYS A 325 -0.91 -25.38 25.83
CA LYS A 325 -0.85 -26.71 25.20
C LYS A 325 -1.29 -26.68 23.73
N TYR A 326 -1.94 -25.60 23.30
CA TYR A 326 -2.50 -25.43 21.97
C TYR A 326 -1.60 -24.46 21.18
N PRO A 327 -0.66 -24.98 20.35
CA PRO A 327 0.33 -24.15 19.65
C PRO A 327 -0.28 -23.20 18.62
N THR A 328 -1.55 -23.38 18.26
CA THR A 328 -2.29 -22.53 17.33
C THR A 328 -2.82 -21.24 17.97
N ILE A 329 -2.83 -21.16 19.30
CA ILE A 329 -3.33 -20.00 20.05
C ILE A 329 -2.16 -19.06 20.33
N LYS A 330 -2.28 -17.81 19.85
CA LYS A 330 -1.29 -16.75 20.08
C LYS A 330 -1.50 -16.04 21.41
N SER A 331 -2.73 -15.64 21.69
CA SER A 331 -3.11 -14.89 22.89
C SER A 331 -4.53 -15.23 23.33
N PHE A 332 -4.88 -14.79 24.54
CA PHE A 332 -6.25 -14.83 25.05
C PHE A 332 -6.49 -13.55 25.86
N HIS A 333 -7.71 -13.03 25.80
CA HIS A 333 -8.13 -11.79 26.46
C HIS A 333 -9.62 -11.87 26.85
N ASP A 334 -10.20 -10.77 27.34
CA ASP A 334 -11.60 -10.63 27.75
C ASP A 334 -12.07 -11.66 28.79
N PHE A 335 -11.15 -12.16 29.61
CA PHE A 335 -11.43 -13.23 30.58
C PHE A 335 -12.32 -12.74 31.72
N ARG A 336 -13.52 -13.33 31.82
CA ARG A 336 -14.49 -13.04 32.87
C ARG A 336 -15.17 -14.29 33.38
N VAL A 337 -15.55 -14.25 34.66
CA VAL A 337 -16.31 -15.31 35.33
C VAL A 337 -17.70 -14.79 35.66
N VAL A 338 -18.73 -15.40 35.08
CA VAL A 338 -20.13 -14.98 35.26
C VAL A 338 -20.92 -16.10 35.92
N GLY A 339 -21.73 -15.75 36.92
CA GLY A 339 -22.63 -16.68 37.62
C GLY A 339 -22.46 -16.64 39.13
N SER A 340 -23.46 -17.19 39.83
CA SER A 340 -23.51 -17.25 41.30
C SER A 340 -23.75 -18.70 41.75
N GLY A 341 -23.02 -19.15 42.78
CA GLY A 341 -23.11 -20.53 43.30
C GLY A 341 -22.00 -21.44 42.77
N GLU A 342 -22.25 -22.76 42.75
CA GLU A 342 -21.26 -23.77 42.33
C GLU A 342 -21.03 -23.79 40.81
N PHE A 343 -22.04 -23.42 40.01
CA PHE A 343 -21.96 -23.40 38.55
C PHE A 343 -21.67 -21.99 38.04
N LYS A 344 -20.49 -21.81 37.45
CA LYS A 344 -20.05 -20.54 36.86
C LYS A 344 -19.67 -20.73 35.39
N SER A 345 -19.75 -19.67 34.61
CA SER A 345 -19.34 -19.64 33.21
C SER A 345 -18.06 -18.81 33.06
N LEU A 346 -17.03 -19.43 32.49
CA LEU A 346 -15.81 -18.77 32.04
C LEU A 346 -16.04 -18.28 30.62
N ILE A 347 -15.91 -16.97 30.42
CA ILE A 347 -16.05 -16.35 29.11
C ILE A 347 -14.71 -15.70 28.78
N PHE A 348 -14.16 -16.00 27.60
CA PHE A 348 -12.90 -15.45 27.15
C PHE A 348 -12.74 -15.65 25.65
N ASP A 349 -11.88 -14.83 25.08
CA ASP A 349 -11.62 -14.81 23.65
C ASP A 349 -10.19 -15.33 23.42
N ILE A 350 -10.01 -16.13 22.37
CA ILE A 350 -8.71 -16.67 21.98
C ILE A 350 -8.37 -16.23 20.57
N VAL A 351 -7.11 -15.85 20.38
CA VAL A 351 -6.61 -15.39 19.08
C VAL A 351 -5.81 -16.51 18.43
N ILE A 352 -6.18 -16.89 17.21
CA ILE A 352 -5.50 -17.93 16.43
C ILE A 352 -4.69 -17.37 15.28
N ASP A 353 -3.63 -18.10 14.89
CA ASP A 353 -2.78 -17.73 13.77
C ASP A 353 -3.48 -17.90 12.40
N TYR A 354 -3.17 -17.02 11.44
CA TYR A 354 -3.74 -17.07 10.08
C TYR A 354 -3.36 -18.31 9.28
N SER A 355 -2.27 -19.00 9.64
CA SER A 355 -1.89 -20.28 9.03
C SER A 355 -2.93 -21.38 9.25
N VAL A 356 -3.83 -21.20 10.23
CA VAL A 356 -4.91 -22.12 10.53
C VAL A 356 -6.15 -21.79 9.67
N PRO A 357 -6.70 -22.76 8.91
CA PRO A 357 -7.95 -22.57 8.18
C PRO A 357 -9.10 -22.18 9.11
N PHE A 358 -9.83 -21.11 8.76
CA PHE A 358 -11.03 -20.65 9.49
C PHE A 358 -12.24 -21.48 9.06
N THR A 359 -12.34 -22.71 9.56
CA THR A 359 -13.51 -23.56 9.29
C THR A 359 -14.31 -23.78 10.57
N ASP A 360 -15.64 -23.77 10.44
CA ASP A 360 -16.56 -23.97 11.56
C ASP A 360 -16.28 -25.28 12.32
N GLU A 361 -15.88 -26.33 11.60
CA GLU A 361 -15.52 -27.62 12.17
C GLU A 361 -14.26 -27.54 13.04
N LEU A 362 -13.22 -26.86 12.58
CA LEU A 362 -11.98 -26.71 13.34
C LEU A 362 -12.20 -25.84 14.59
N HIS A 363 -13.00 -24.78 14.46
CA HIS A 363 -13.37 -23.94 15.60
C HIS A 363 -14.16 -24.73 16.63
N LYS A 364 -15.16 -25.49 16.20
CA LYS A 364 -15.96 -26.32 17.10
C LYS A 364 -15.08 -27.35 17.82
N ASN A 365 -14.20 -28.03 17.09
CA ASN A 365 -13.28 -29.01 17.67
C ASN A 365 -12.31 -28.37 18.67
N LEU A 366 -11.75 -27.19 18.35
CA LEU A 366 -10.86 -26.46 19.24
C LEU A 366 -11.59 -26.02 20.52
N LYS A 367 -12.77 -25.41 20.39
CA LYS A 367 -13.62 -25.01 21.53
C LYS A 367 -13.99 -26.20 22.40
N ASP A 368 -14.39 -27.32 21.80
CA ASP A 368 -14.77 -28.54 22.52
C ASP A 368 -13.58 -29.15 23.28
N ASN A 369 -12.39 -29.15 22.68
CA ASN A 369 -11.18 -29.69 23.32
C ASN A 369 -10.72 -28.83 24.50
N ILE A 370 -10.66 -27.50 24.33
CA ILE A 370 -10.33 -26.56 25.41
C ILE A 370 -11.36 -26.68 26.54
N SER A 371 -12.65 -26.72 26.19
CA SER A 371 -13.74 -26.86 27.16
C SER A 371 -13.64 -28.17 27.95
N LYS A 372 -13.26 -29.28 27.30
CA LYS A 372 -13.02 -30.56 27.98
C LYS A 372 -11.82 -30.50 28.93
N ASP A 373 -10.73 -29.85 28.52
CA ASP A 373 -9.54 -29.74 29.36
C ASP A 373 -9.76 -28.84 30.58
N ILE A 374 -10.50 -27.75 30.41
CA ILE A 374 -10.92 -26.89 31.52
C ILE A 374 -11.83 -27.67 32.49
N LYS A 375 -12.81 -28.43 31.97
CA LYS A 375 -13.71 -29.26 32.81
C LYS A 375 -13.00 -30.36 33.60
N LYS A 376 -11.81 -30.80 33.20
CA LYS A 376 -11.02 -31.76 34.00
C LYS A 376 -10.49 -31.14 35.30
N ILE A 377 -10.17 -29.86 35.28
CA ILE A 377 -9.66 -29.12 36.45
C ILE A 377 -10.81 -28.50 37.23
N HIS A 378 -11.80 -27.98 36.50
CA HIS A 378 -12.95 -27.22 37.01
C HIS A 378 -14.27 -27.85 36.55
N PRO A 379 -14.75 -28.94 37.18
CA PRO A 379 -15.91 -29.70 36.70
C PRO A 379 -17.24 -28.93 36.74
N SER A 380 -17.34 -27.96 37.65
CA SER A 380 -18.54 -27.14 37.83
C SER A 380 -18.58 -25.90 36.92
N TYR A 381 -17.52 -25.66 36.15
CA TYR A 381 -17.43 -24.51 35.26
C TYR A 381 -17.83 -24.86 33.83
N ASN A 382 -18.61 -23.99 33.20
CA ASN A 382 -18.88 -24.01 31.78
C ASN A 382 -18.01 -22.97 31.07
N THR A 383 -17.77 -23.16 29.77
CA THR A 383 -16.89 -22.31 28.97
C THR A 383 -17.67 -21.74 27.79
N ILE A 384 -17.50 -20.44 27.55
CA ILE A 384 -17.98 -19.73 26.36
C ILE A 384 -16.74 -19.10 25.73
N ILE A 385 -16.31 -19.67 24.61
CA ILE A 385 -15.04 -19.31 23.97
C ILE A 385 -15.35 -18.63 22.63
N THR A 386 -14.86 -17.41 22.43
CA THR A 386 -14.83 -16.75 21.11
C THR A 386 -13.47 -17.01 20.46
N ILE A 387 -13.44 -17.17 19.14
CA ILE A 387 -12.20 -17.38 18.40
C ILE A 387 -12.07 -16.21 17.45
N ASP A 388 -11.00 -15.45 17.63
CA ASP A 388 -10.65 -14.28 16.86
C ASP A 388 -9.35 -14.48 16.08
N ARG A 389 -9.08 -13.56 15.17
CA ARG A 389 -7.87 -13.54 14.34
C ARG A 389 -7.10 -12.28 14.65
N ASP A 390 -5.79 -12.44 14.81
CA ASP A 390 -4.86 -11.34 15.03
C ASP A 390 -4.79 -10.47 13.77
N PHE A 391 -5.28 -9.23 13.81
CA PHE A 391 -5.24 -8.33 12.65
C PHE A 391 -3.85 -7.72 12.38
N THR A 392 -2.88 -7.94 13.27
CA THR A 392 -1.60 -7.22 13.28
C THR A 392 -0.38 -8.05 12.91
N HIS A 393 -0.52 -9.37 12.82
CA HIS A 393 0.54 -10.33 12.45
C HIS A 393 1.80 -10.32 13.36
N ILE A 394 1.74 -9.72 14.56
CA ILE A 394 2.88 -9.66 15.51
C ILE A 394 2.86 -10.84 16.49
#